data_AF-A0A746U972-F1
#
_entry.id   AF-A0A746U972-F1
#
_cell.length_a   1.000
_cell.length_b   1.000
_cell.length_c   1.000
_cell.angle_alpha   90.00
_cell.angle_beta   90.00
_cell.angle_gamma   90.00
#
_symmetry.space_group_name_H-M   'P 1'
#
loop_
_entity.id
_entity.type
_entity.pdbx_description
1 polymer ?
#
loop_
_entity_poly.entity_id
_entity_poly.type
_entity_poly.pdbx_seq_one_letter_code
_entity_poly.pdbx_strand_id
1 'polypeptide(L)' 'MNKQRIFVAGHRGMVGSAIVRQLAQRGDVELVLRTRDELDLLDGRAVQA' A
#
# COMPACT_ATOMS: atom_id res chain seq x y z
N MET A 1 -12.47 -17.69 1.42
CA MET A 1 -12.81 -16.26 1.54
C MET A 1 -11.74 -15.46 0.81
N ASN A 2 -12.15 -14.55 -0.07
CA ASN A 2 -11.20 -13.70 -0.80
C ASN A 2 -10.83 -12.50 0.08
N LYS A 3 -9.54 -12.28 0.32
CA LYS A 3 -9.09 -11.10 1.10
C LYS A 3 -9.22 -9.84 0.24
N GLN A 4 -9.54 -8.71 0.87
CA GLN A 4 -9.52 -7.42 0.22
C GLN A 4 -8.08 -6.96 0.04
N ARG A 5 -7.65 -6.76 -1.21
CA ARG A 5 -6.31 -6.25 -1.52
C ARG A 5 -6.32 -4.74 -1.44
N ILE A 6 -5.50 -4.17 -0.55
CA ILE A 6 -5.45 -2.72 -0.31
C ILE A 6 -4.03 -2.22 -0.56
N PHE A 7 -3.88 -1.32 -1.54
CA PHE A 7 -2.62 -0.61 -1.78
C PHE A 7 -2.58 0.69 -0.98
N VAL A 8 -1.52 0.88 -0.18
CA VAL A 8 -1.30 2.12 0.57
C VAL A 8 -0.09 2.85 -0.01
N ALA A 9 -0.35 3.81 -0.89
CA ALA A 9 0.68 4.74 -1.36
C ALA A 9 1.26 5.55 -0.20
N GLY A 10 2.59 5.76 -0.17
CA GLY A 10 3.24 6.52 0.89
C GLY A 10 3.18 5.87 2.28
N HIS A 11 3.07 4.53 2.35
CA HIS A 11 2.89 3.78 3.61
C HIS A 11 3.99 3.97 4.68
N ARG A 12 5.15 4.53 4.33
CA ARG A 12 6.23 4.85 5.29
C ARG A 12 6.12 6.26 5.90
N GLY A 13 5.19 7.08 5.40
CA GLY A 13 4.89 8.40 5.96
C GLY A 13 4.11 8.33 7.27
N MET A 14 3.93 9.47 7.92
CA MET A 14 3.23 9.57 9.22
C MET A 14 1.82 8.95 9.18
N VAL A 15 1.01 9.34 8.18
CA VAL A 15 -0.37 8.84 8.02
C VAL A 15 -0.39 7.43 7.45
N GLY A 16 0.38 7.18 6.39
CA GLY A 16 0.43 5.88 5.74
C GLY A 16 0.82 4.74 6.69
N SER A 17 1.78 4.99 7.58
CA SER A 17 2.23 3.98 8.56
C SER A 17 1.18 3.70 9.63
N ALA A 18 0.39 4.70 10.04
CA ALA A 18 -0.73 4.49 10.96
C ALA A 18 -1.85 3.66 10.32
N ILE A 19 -2.18 3.95 9.05
CA ILE A 19 -3.16 3.17 8.27
C ILE A 19 -2.69 1.72 8.13
N VAL A 20 -1.43 1.47 7.78
CA VAL A 20 -0.88 0.12 7.67
C VAL A 20 -0.95 -0.63 9.01
N ARG A 21 -0.61 0.01 10.14
CA ARG A 21 -0.71 -0.63 11.45
C ARG A 21 -2.13 -1.08 11.78
N GLN A 22 -3.14 -0.29 11.43
CA GLN A 22 -4.55 -0.62 11.64
C GLN A 22 -5.01 -1.74 10.69
N LEU A 23 -4.69 -1.63 9.39
CA LEU A 23 -5.08 -2.62 8.39
C LEU A 23 -4.39 -3.97 8.56
N ALA A 24 -3.14 -4.00 9.06
CA ALA A 24 -2.42 -5.25 9.32
C ALA A 24 -3.07 -6.12 10.41
N GLN A 25 -3.91 -5.54 11.27
CA GLN A 25 -4.67 -6.28 12.29
C GLN A 25 -5.93 -6.95 11.73
N ARG A 26 -6.32 -6.62 10.50
CA ARG A 26 -7.52 -7.15 9.85
C ARG A 26 -7.21 -8.44 9.08
N GLY A 27 -7.79 -9.56 9.52
CA GLY A 27 -7.61 -10.87 8.88
C GLY A 27 -8.22 -10.99 7.48
N ASP A 28 -9.12 -10.08 7.12
CA ASP A 28 -9.77 -9.97 5.81
C ASP A 28 -9.01 -9.09 4.80
N VAL A 29 -7.85 -8.55 5.18
CA VAL A 29 -7.04 -7.65 4.34
C VAL A 29 -5.75 -8.32 3.88
N GLU A 30 -5.38 -8.06 2.63
CA GLU A 30 -4.05 -8.29 2.06
C GLU A 30 -3.45 -6.92 1.72
N LEU A 31 -2.38 -6.54 2.43
CA LEU A 31 -1.70 -5.27 2.19
C LEU A 31 -0.77 -5.39 0.98
N VAL A 32 -0.94 -4.49 0.02
CA VAL A 32 -0.02 -4.30 -1.10
C VAL A 32 0.77 -3.03 -0.81
N LEU A 33 2.08 -3.15 -0.66
CA LEU A 33 2.96 -2.03 -0.31
C LEU A 33 4.11 -1.94 -1.31
N ARG A 34 4.45 -0.71 -1.69
CA ARG A 34 5.63 -0.38 -2.49
C ARG A 34 6.29 0.86 -1.90
N THR A 35 7.61 0.81 -1.83
CA THR A 35 8.47 1.96 -1.55
C THR A 35 8.57 2.84 -2.79
N ARG A 36 9.10 4.06 -2.63
CA ARG A 36 9.32 4.95 -3.76
C ARG A 36 10.30 4.37 -4.78
N ASP A 37 11.29 3.61 -4.32
CA ASP A 37 12.30 2.99 -5.19
C ASP A 37 11.72 1.81 -6.00
N GLU A 38 10.67 1.15 -5.47
CA GLU A 38 9.97 0.06 -6.18
C GLU A 38 8.86 0.57 -7.12
N LEU A 39 8.28 1.74 -6.80
CA LEU A 39 7.26 2.40 -7.61
C LEU A 39 7.29 3.92 -7.35
N ASP A 40 7.82 4.69 -8.30
CA ASP A 40 7.69 6.14 -8.26
C ASP A 40 6.31 6.53 -8.80
N LEU A 41 5.47 7.10 -7.94
CA LEU A 41 4.12 7.54 -8.29
C LEU A 41 4.10 8.73 -9.27
N LEU A 42 5.25 9.40 -9.47
CA LEU A 42 5.41 10.44 -10.48
C LEU A 42 5.60 9.87 -11.89
N ASP A 43 5.98 8.59 -12.02
CA ASP A 43 6.05 7.91 -13.30
C ASP A 43 4.71 7.28 -13.67
N GLY A 44 3.96 7.96 -14.53
CA GLY A 44 2.65 7.49 -15.00
C GLY A 44 2.69 6.15 -15.74
N ARG A 45 3.82 5.80 -16.38
CA ARG A 45 3.97 4.49 -17.03
C ARG A 45 4.17 3.40 -15.99
N ALA A 46 4.99 3.65 -14.98
CA ALA A 46 5.21 2.71 -13.88
C ALA A 46 3.92 2.43 -13.09
N VAL A 47 3.03 3.42 -12.95
CA VAL A 47 1.72 3.25 -12.29
C VAL A 47 0.72 2.47 -13.15
N GLN A 48 0.83 2.51 -14.48
CA GLN A 48 -0.10 1.85 -15.42
C GLN A 48 0.32 0.44 -15.84
N ALA A 49 1.55 0.03 -15.54
CA ALA A 49 2.10 -1.28 -15.89
C ALA A 49 1.49 -2.42 -15.06
#